data_AF-A0A3C1SS67-F1
#
_entry.id   AF-A0A3C1SS67-F1
#
_cell.length_a   1.000
_cell.length_b   1.000
_cell.length_c   1.000
_cell.angle_alpha   90.00
_cell.angle_beta   90.00
_cell.angle_gamma   90.00
#
_symmetry.space_group_name_H-M   'P 1'
#
loop_
_entity.id
_entity.type
_entity.pdbx_description
1 polymer ?
#
loop_
_entity_poly.entity_id
_entity_poly.type
_entity_poly.pdbx_seq_one_letter_code
_entity_poly.pdbx_strand_id
1 'polypeptide(L)'
;LAETDVSDRQRGMIDTIRTSGEGLLTILNDILDLAKIEAGKMVVESQPYSPAEVIGRVGALFAPRAATADLALSVPITPELATPRQGDSNRLLQILTNLVGNAIKF
;
A
#
# COMPACT_ATOMS: atom_id res chain seq x y z
N LEU A 1 14.01 33.52 -13.03
CA LEU A 1 13.73 33.33 -11.60
C LEU A 1 13.81 31.82 -11.33
N ALA A 2 15.00 31.27 -11.54
CA ALA A 2 15.88 30.78 -10.48
C ALA A 2 15.43 29.38 -10.02
N GLU A 3 15.78 28.40 -10.85
CA GLU A 3 15.90 27.00 -10.47
C GLU A 3 16.70 26.92 -9.18
N THR A 4 16.02 26.67 -8.07
CA THR A 4 16.66 26.44 -6.79
C THR A 4 17.03 24.98 -6.75
N ASP A 5 18.33 24.71 -6.91
CA ASP A 5 18.89 23.38 -6.74
C ASP A 5 18.65 22.94 -5.30
N VAL A 6 17.72 22.01 -5.11
CA VAL A 6 17.27 21.58 -3.79
C VAL A 6 18.47 20.94 -3.08
N SER A 7 18.99 21.58 -2.03
CA SER A 7 20.09 21.01 -1.26
C SER A 7 19.67 19.68 -0.62
N ASP A 8 20.61 18.77 -0.35
CA ASP A 8 20.29 17.44 0.21
C ASP A 8 19.53 17.52 1.54
N ARG A 9 19.75 18.59 2.31
CA ARG A 9 18.97 18.90 3.51
C ARG A 9 17.51 19.24 3.21
N GLN A 10 17.26 20.03 2.16
CA GLN A 10 15.89 20.35 1.72
C GLN A 10 15.21 19.12 1.13
N ARG A 11 15.95 18.26 0.40
CA ARG A 11 15.43 16.95 -0.05
C ARG A 11 14.98 16.09 1.12
N GLY A 12 15.78 15.99 2.19
CA GLY A 12 15.39 15.24 3.40
C GLY A 12 14.16 15.82 4.11
N MET A 13 14.02 17.15 4.16
CA MET A 13 12.82 17.79 4.72
C MET A 13 11.58 17.56 3.85
N ILE A 14 11.71 17.67 2.52
CA ILE A 14 10.63 17.38 1.57
C ILE A 14 10.20 15.91 1.68
N ASP A 15 11.15 14.99 1.78
CA ASP A 15 10.87 13.56 1.93
C ASP A 15 10.14 13.26 3.25
N THR A 16 10.59 13.87 4.35
CA THR A 16 9.92 13.76 5.66
C THR A 16 8.48 14.29 5.61
N ILE A 17 8.26 15.45 4.98
CA ILE A 17 6.91 16.03 4.81
C ILE A 17 6.04 15.10 3.96
N ARG A 18 6.58 14.57 2.86
CA ARG A 18 5.88 13.64 1.97
C ARG A 18 5.45 12.37 2.70
N THR A 19 6.37 11.68 3.37
CA THR A 19 6.07 10.45 4.12
C THR A 19 5.07 10.70 5.24
N SER A 20 5.18 11.84 5.94
CA SER A 20 4.23 12.22 6.99
C SER A 20 2.83 12.49 6.42
N GLY A 21 2.75 13.15 5.26
CA GLY A 21 1.49 13.41 4.56
C GLY A 21 0.84 12.13 4.04
N GLU A 22 1.61 11.21 3.47
CA GLU A 22 1.13 9.88 3.03
C GLU A 22 0.58 9.07 4.21
N GLY A 23 1.26 9.11 5.37
CA GLY A 23 0.78 8.47 6.59
C GLY A 23 -0.54 9.06 7.10
N LEU A 24 -0.65 10.40 7.13
CA LEU A 24 -1.89 11.07 7.57
C LEU A 24 -3.06 10.79 6.62
N LEU A 25 -2.83 10.79 5.31
CA LEU A 25 -3.85 10.45 4.31
C LEU A 25 -4.33 9.00 4.47
N THR A 26 -3.41 8.09 4.80
CA THR A 26 -3.75 6.69 5.09
C THR A 26 -4.69 6.60 6.29
N ILE A 27 -4.33 7.26 7.41
CA ILE A 27 -5.17 7.29 8.62
C ILE A 27 -6.55 7.89 8.32
N LEU A 28 -6.59 9.01 7.58
CA LEU A 28 -7.84 9.66 7.21
C LEU A 28 -8.73 8.73 6.36
N ASN A 29 -8.15 8.05 5.37
CA ASN A 29 -8.86 7.11 4.52
C ASN A 29 -9.39 5.91 5.33
N ASP A 30 -8.60 5.39 6.27
CA ASP A 30 -9.02 4.27 7.12
C ASP A 30 -10.20 4.65 8.03
N ILE A 31 -10.20 5.86 8.60
CA ILE A 31 -11.32 6.37 9.41
C ILE A 31 -12.58 6.54 8.54
N LEU A 32 -12.44 7.08 7.33
CA LEU A 32 -13.56 7.27 6.41
C LEU A 32 -14.14 5.93 5.93
N ASP A 33 -13.27 4.94 5.65
CA ASP A 33 -13.69 3.60 5.28
C ASP A 33 -14.43 2.91 6.42
N LEU A 34 -13.93 3.03 7.67
CA LEU A 34 -14.62 2.50 8.85
C LEU A 34 -16.02 3.13 9.01
N ALA A 35 -16.13 4.45 8.90
CA ALA A 35 -17.41 5.15 8.99
C ALA A 35 -18.41 4.71 7.90
N LYS A 36 -17.93 4.43 6.68
CA LYS A 36 -18.78 3.88 5.60
C LYS A 36 -19.24 2.45 5.92
N ILE A 37 -18.38 1.62 6.51
CA ILE A 37 -18.73 0.25 6.92
C ILE A 37 -19.82 0.29 8.00
N GLU A 38 -19.62 1.06 9.06
CA GLU A 38 -20.56 1.17 10.19
C GLU A 38 -21.91 1.72 9.75
N ALA A 39 -21.93 2.64 8.79
CA ALA A 39 -23.15 3.18 8.20
C ALA A 39 -23.81 2.23 7.17
N GLY A 40 -23.22 1.07 6.86
CA GLY A 40 -23.69 0.16 5.81
C GLY A 40 -23.59 0.75 4.39
N LYS A 41 -22.76 1.78 4.20
CA LYS A 41 -22.59 2.53 2.95
C LYS A 41 -21.35 2.11 2.16
N MET A 42 -20.53 1.20 2.69
CA MET A 42 -19.38 0.70 1.95
C MET A 42 -19.86 -0.15 0.77
N VAL A 43 -19.46 0.24 -0.43
CA VAL A 43 -19.67 -0.52 -1.66
C VAL A 43 -18.35 -1.20 -2.02
N VAL A 44 -18.41 -2.51 -2.19
CA VAL A 44 -17.28 -3.29 -2.73
C VAL A 44 -17.51 -3.40 -4.23
N GLU A 45 -16.53 -2.93 -5.01
CA GLU A 45 -16.59 -3.05 -6.46
C GLU A 45 -16.42 -4.52 -6.87
N SER A 46 -17.13 -4.95 -7.90
CA SER A 46 -16.97 -6.29 -8.47
C SER A 46 -16.54 -6.14 -9.92
N GLN A 47 -15.23 -6.16 -10.12
CA GLN A 47 -14.59 -6.05 -11.44
C GLN A 47 -13.61 -7.21 -11.64
N PRO A 48 -13.34 -7.61 -12.90
CA PRO A 48 -12.28 -8.56 -13.19
C PRO A 48 -10.93 -8.00 -12.73
N TYR A 49 -10.16 -8.78 -11.98
CA TYR A 49 -8.81 -8.43 -11.57
C TYR A 49 -7.89 -9.65 -11.51
N SER A 50 -6.57 -9.42 -11.57
CA SER A 50 -5.54 -10.45 -11.41
C SER A 50 -5.03 -10.47 -9.95
N PRO A 51 -5.27 -11.54 -9.17
CA PRO A 51 -4.69 -11.68 -7.83
C PRO A 51 -3.16 -11.64 -7.85
N ALA A 52 -2.53 -12.25 -8.86
CA ALA A 52 -1.10 -12.23 -9.04
C ALA A 52 -0.52 -10.81 -9.17
N GLU A 53 -1.19 -9.92 -9.89
CA GLU A 53 -0.76 -8.52 -10.01
C GLU A 53 -0.86 -7.76 -8.69
N VAL A 54 -1.96 -7.96 -7.94
CA VAL A 54 -2.13 -7.33 -6.62
C VAL A 54 -1.04 -7.77 -5.65
N ILE A 55 -0.80 -9.08 -5.58
CA ILE A 55 0.21 -9.67 -4.70
C ILE A 55 1.62 -9.23 -5.12
N GLY A 56 1.92 -9.20 -6.42
CA GLY A 56 3.19 -8.70 -6.96
C GLY A 56 3.44 -7.23 -6.60
N ARG A 57 2.41 -6.38 -6.65
CA ARG A 57 2.49 -4.97 -6.22
C ARG A 57 2.81 -4.84 -4.74
N VAL A 58 2.21 -5.66 -3.87
CA VAL A 58 2.51 -5.69 -2.44
C VAL A 58 3.98 -6.08 -2.21
N GLY A 59 4.45 -7.14 -2.88
CA GLY A 59 5.84 -7.57 -2.80
C GLY A 59 6.81 -6.45 -3.18
N ALA A 60 6.57 -5.77 -4.31
CA ALA A 60 7.39 -4.65 -4.77
C ALA A 60 7.38 -3.46 -3.80
N LEU A 61 6.23 -3.15 -3.21
CA LEU A 61 6.07 -2.04 -2.26
C LEU A 61 6.84 -2.28 -0.95
N PHE A 62 6.87 -3.53 -0.47
CA PHE A 62 7.43 -3.86 0.84
C PHE A 62 8.82 -4.49 0.82
N ALA A 63 9.34 -4.95 -0.32
CA ALA A 63 10.69 -5.49 -0.41
C ALA A 63 11.78 -4.55 0.14
N PRO A 64 11.80 -3.23 -0.17
CA PRO A 64 12.80 -2.32 0.40
C PRO A 64 12.68 -2.14 1.91
N ARG A 65 11.44 -2.15 2.43
CA ARG A 65 11.15 -2.02 3.87
C ARG A 65 11.58 -3.28 4.63
N ALA A 66 11.26 -4.46 4.10
CA ALA A 66 11.69 -5.73 4.67
C ALA A 66 13.22 -5.84 4.70
N ALA A 67 13.90 -5.46 3.61
CA ALA A 67 15.36 -5.46 3.56
C ALA A 67 15.99 -4.51 4.60
N THR A 68 15.42 -3.31 4.77
CA THR A 68 15.87 -2.35 5.82
C THR A 68 15.65 -2.91 7.23
N ALA A 69 14.64 -3.76 7.42
CA ALA A 69 14.33 -4.41 8.69
C ALA A 69 15.09 -5.74 8.90
N ASP A 70 16.01 -6.12 7.99
CA ASP A 70 16.70 -7.41 7.97
C ASP A 70 15.75 -8.63 7.96
N LEU A 71 14.62 -8.49 7.28
CA LEU A 71 13.58 -9.52 7.13
C LEU A 71 13.55 -10.08 5.71
N ALA A 72 13.40 -11.40 5.62
CA ALA A 72 13.13 -12.08 4.36
C ALA A 72 11.63 -11.99 4.01
N LEU A 73 11.30 -11.26 2.94
CA LEU A 73 9.95 -11.21 2.38
C LEU A 73 9.85 -12.11 1.14
N SER A 74 9.03 -13.16 1.21
CA SER A 74 8.76 -14.06 0.08
C SER A 74 7.29 -14.01 -0.31
N VAL A 75 7.04 -13.88 -1.61
CA VAL A 75 5.70 -13.74 -2.17
C VAL A 75 5.54 -14.69 -3.35
N PRO A 76 5.36 -16.00 -3.10
CA PRO A 76 5.23 -16.98 -4.17
C PRO A 76 3.90 -16.80 -4.90
N ILE A 77 3.95 -16.65 -6.22
CA ILE A 77 2.77 -16.64 -7.08
C ILE A 77 2.56 -18.04 -7.63
N THR A 78 1.49 -18.71 -7.18
CA THR A 78 1.11 -20.02 -7.70
C THR A 78 0.26 -19.90 -8.97
N PRO A 79 0.20 -20.93 -9.83
CA PRO A 79 -0.59 -20.88 -11.07
C PRO A 79 -2.08 -20.54 -10.88
N GLU A 80 -2.65 -20.90 -9.72
CA GLU A 80 -4.06 -20.62 -9.39
C GLU A 80 -4.34 -19.11 -9.23
N LEU A 81 -3.31 -18.32 -8.94
CA LEU A 81 -3.38 -16.85 -8.82
C LEU A 81 -3.27 -16.14 -10.17
N ALA A 82 -2.85 -16.84 -11.23
CA ALA A 82 -2.79 -16.30 -12.58
C ALA A 82 -4.18 -16.20 -13.24
N THR A 83 -5.19 -16.89 -12.69
CA THR A 83 -6.57 -16.82 -13.19
C THR A 83 -7.25 -15.55 -12.66
N PRO A 84 -7.83 -14.70 -13.53
CA PRO A 84 -8.58 -13.52 -13.10
C PRO A 84 -9.76 -13.89 -12.19
N ARG A 85 -10.07 -13.01 -11.24
CA ARG A 85 -11.18 -13.14 -10.28
C ARG A 85 -12.09 -11.92 -10.36
N GLN A 86 -13.33 -12.07 -9.91
CA GLN A 86 -14.25 -10.93 -9.73
C GLN A 86 -14.09 -10.37 -8.31
N GLY A 87 -13.93 -9.06 -8.19
CA GLY A 87 -13.89 -8.37 -6.89
C GLY A 87 -13.26 -6.98 -6.95
N ASP A 88 -12.83 -6.50 -5.79
CA ASP A 88 -12.24 -5.17 -5.61
C ASP A 88 -10.74 -5.30 -5.37
N SER A 89 -9.95 -5.06 -6.43
CA SER A 89 -8.49 -5.16 -6.37
C SER A 89 -7.85 -4.09 -5.48
N ASN A 90 -8.46 -2.91 -5.38
CA ASN A 90 -7.96 -1.82 -4.55
C ASN A 90 -8.15 -2.15 -3.08
N ARG A 91 -9.32 -2.71 -2.71
CA ARG A 91 -9.57 -3.17 -1.35
C ARG A 91 -8.64 -4.31 -0.95
N LEU A 92 -8.41 -5.27 -1.85
CA LEU A 92 -7.47 -6.36 -1.59
C LEU A 92 -6.04 -5.82 -1.39
N LEU A 93 -5.60 -4.87 -2.22
CA LEU A 93 -4.31 -4.21 -2.06
C LEU A 93 -4.20 -3.50 -0.71
N GLN A 94 -5.24 -2.78 -0.27
CA GLN A 94 -5.29 -2.10 1.02
C GLN A 94 -5.17 -3.10 2.18
N ILE A 95 -5.95 -4.19 2.15
CA ILE A 95 -5.91 -5.25 3.16
C ILE A 95 -4.49 -5.83 3.26
N LEU A 96 -3.90 -6.24 2.13
CA LEU A 96 -2.57 -6.83 2.13
C LEU A 96 -1.49 -5.84 2.56
N THR A 97 -1.62 -4.57 2.19
CA THR A 97 -0.69 -3.50 2.60
C THR A 97 -0.70 -3.32 4.12
N ASN A 98 -1.88 -3.32 4.73
CA ASN A 98 -2.02 -3.22 6.19
C ASN A 98 -1.45 -4.45 6.90
N LEU A 99 -1.71 -5.66 6.39
CA LEU A 99 -1.21 -6.90 6.98
C LEU A 99 0.32 -6.99 6.89
N VAL A 100 0.89 -6.80 5.70
CA VAL A 100 2.35 -6.89 5.48
C VAL A 100 3.08 -5.73 6.18
N GLY A 101 2.50 -4.52 6.15
CA GLY A 101 3.06 -3.38 6.87
C GLY A 101 3.15 -3.64 8.37
N ASN A 102 2.13 -4.25 8.97
CA ASN A 102 2.18 -4.67 10.37
C ASN A 102 3.20 -5.78 10.60
N ALA A 103 3.28 -6.78 9.72
CA ALA A 103 4.23 -7.90 9.86
C ALA A 103 5.71 -7.50 9.75
N ILE A 104 6.04 -6.39 9.07
CA ILE A 104 7.40 -5.84 9.03
C ILE A 104 7.67 -4.96 10.27
N LYS A 105 6.64 -4.31 10.80
CA LYS A 105 6.74 -3.40 11.94
C LYS A 105 6.93 -4.14 13.27
N PHE A 106 6.30 -5.29 13.43
CA PHE A 106 6.23 -6.07 14.67
C PHE A 106 6.88 -7.43 14.51
#